data_AF-A0A099KL88-F1
#
_entry.id   AF-A0A099KL88-F1
#
_cell.length_a   1.000
_cell.length_b   1.000
_cell.length_c   1.000
_cell.angle_alpha   90.00
_cell.angle_beta   90.00
_cell.angle_gamma   90.00
#
_symmetry.space_group_name_H-M   'P 1'
#
loop_
_entity.id
_entity.type
_entity.pdbx_description
1 polymer ?
#
loop_
_entity_poly.entity_id
_entity_poly.type
_entity_poly.pdbx_seq_one_letter_code
_entity_poly.pdbx_strand_id
1 'polypeptide(L)'
;MVNVNMGSWQHGQHKRTKHYKQRGSMVLEVAFLLPIFLFIVFSALELARGLILYASLNHVVSEAARQVKLSAASGANYQGKLLQAIKANPASLLDSSKLMVEQAKFYSSPEELANQEANNSVVDKNGLLAKYSVSYQVTLLSPWLQDLFPFSADILVKHEPER
;
A
#
# COMPACT_ATOMS: atom_id res chain seq x y z
N MET A 1 -27.06 26.79 -86.50
CA MET A 1 -27.00 27.40 -85.16
C MET A 1 -26.86 26.28 -84.15
N VAL A 2 -25.71 26.15 -83.49
CA VAL A 2 -25.48 25.14 -82.45
C VAL A 2 -25.21 25.89 -81.16
N ASN A 3 -26.05 25.65 -80.15
CA ASN A 3 -25.97 26.28 -78.84
C ASN A 3 -25.01 25.47 -77.97
N VAL A 4 -23.87 26.04 -77.61
CA VAL A 4 -22.87 25.39 -76.74
C VAL A 4 -23.17 25.81 -75.31
N ASN A 5 -23.74 24.87 -74.56
CA ASN A 5 -24.04 25.06 -73.14
C ASN A 5 -22.73 24.87 -72.34
N MET A 6 -22.18 25.97 -71.80
CA MET A 6 -21.02 25.95 -70.92
C MET A 6 -21.42 25.42 -69.54
N GLY A 7 -21.08 24.16 -69.27
CA GLY A 7 -21.24 23.55 -67.95
C GLY A 7 -20.34 24.19 -66.90
N SER A 8 -20.93 24.70 -65.83
CA SER A 8 -20.26 25.22 -64.63
C SER A 8 -19.66 24.09 -63.80
N TRP A 9 -18.38 23.80 -64.02
CA TRP A 9 -17.59 22.87 -63.19
C TRP A 9 -16.83 23.60 -62.09
N GLN A 10 -17.51 24.02 -61.04
CA GLN A 10 -16.88 24.29 -59.76
C GLN A 10 -17.93 24.04 -58.70
N HIS A 11 -17.90 22.92 -57.96
CA HIS A 11 -18.54 22.76 -56.63
C HIS A 11 -18.17 21.37 -55.99
N GLY A 12 -16.93 20.90 -56.18
CA GLY A 12 -16.51 19.54 -55.73
C GLY A 12 -15.44 19.46 -54.64
N GLN A 13 -14.66 20.52 -54.41
CA GLN A 13 -13.39 20.41 -53.64
C GLN A 13 -13.52 20.72 -52.13
N HIS A 14 -14.63 21.32 -51.68
CA HIS A 14 -14.75 21.79 -50.29
C HIS A 14 -15.15 20.74 -49.24
N LYS A 15 -15.63 19.55 -49.66
CA LYS A 15 -16.12 18.52 -48.72
C LYS A 15 -15.04 17.57 -48.20
N ARG A 16 -13.91 17.39 -48.90
CA ARG A 16 -12.87 16.43 -48.49
C ARG A 16 -11.96 16.93 -47.36
N THR A 17 -11.74 18.24 -47.23
CA THR A 17 -10.86 18.82 -46.20
C THR A 17 -11.48 18.86 -44.80
N LYS A 18 -12.82 18.88 -44.69
CA LYS A 18 -13.52 18.88 -43.38
C LYS A 18 -13.36 17.56 -42.63
N HIS A 19 -13.44 16.42 -43.32
CA HIS A 19 -13.32 15.10 -42.69
C HIS A 19 -11.91 14.82 -42.14
N TYR A 20 -10.85 15.30 -42.80
CA TYR A 20 -9.47 15.15 -42.30
C TYR A 20 -9.21 16.00 -41.04
N LYS A 21 -9.72 17.23 -40.98
CA LYS A 21 -9.61 18.09 -39.78
C LYS A 21 -10.32 17.49 -38.56
N GLN A 22 -11.51 16.90 -38.76
CA GLN A 22 -12.25 16.24 -37.67
C GLN A 22 -11.53 15.00 -37.15
N ARG A 23 -10.93 14.17 -38.02
CA ARG A 23 -10.15 13.00 -37.59
C ARG A 23 -8.87 13.40 -36.84
N GLY A 24 -8.16 14.43 -37.29
CA GLY A 24 -6.98 14.95 -36.58
C GLY A 24 -7.31 15.52 -35.19
N SER A 25 -8.43 16.22 -35.07
CA SER A 25 -8.92 16.73 -33.78
C SER A 25 -9.25 15.60 -32.79
N MET A 26 -9.91 14.54 -33.26
CA MET A 26 -10.28 13.39 -32.42
C MET A 26 -9.04 12.62 -31.93
N VAL A 27 -8.02 12.47 -32.78
CA VAL A 27 -6.76 11.82 -32.39
C VAL A 27 -6.03 12.62 -31.32
N LEU A 28 -6.00 13.96 -31.43
CA LEU A 28 -5.40 14.83 -30.41
C LEU A 28 -6.15 14.72 -29.09
N GLU A 29 -7.48 14.79 -29.11
CA GLU A 29 -8.31 14.67 -27.90
C GLU A 29 -8.08 13.32 -27.19
N VAL A 30 -8.05 12.21 -27.93
CA VAL A 30 -7.75 10.89 -27.36
C VAL A 30 -6.30 10.81 -26.84
N ALA A 31 -5.33 11.40 -27.53
CA ALA A 31 -3.94 11.41 -27.09
C ALA A 31 -3.73 12.14 -25.75
N PHE A 32 -4.58 13.13 -25.44
CA PHE A 32 -4.56 13.82 -24.15
C PHE A 32 -5.42 13.13 -23.08
N LEU A 33 -6.61 12.62 -23.44
CA LEU A 33 -7.53 12.00 -22.48
C LEU A 33 -7.10 10.60 -22.07
N LEU A 34 -6.54 9.80 -22.98
CA LEU A 34 -6.17 8.42 -22.71
C LEU A 34 -5.11 8.30 -21.59
N PRO A 35 -4.00 9.06 -21.58
CA PRO A 35 -3.03 8.98 -20.49
C PRO A 35 -3.63 9.37 -19.14
N ILE A 36 -4.49 10.38 -19.10
CA ILE A 36 -5.18 10.81 -17.86
C ILE A 36 -6.10 9.72 -17.36
N PHE A 37 -6.89 9.12 -18.26
CA PHE A 37 -7.79 8.02 -17.91
C PHE A 37 -7.01 6.81 -17.39
N LEU A 38 -5.94 6.41 -18.08
CA LEU A 38 -5.07 5.33 -17.63
C LEU A 38 -4.46 5.64 -16.27
N PHE A 39 -3.96 6.87 -16.06
CA PHE A 39 -3.43 7.29 -14.77
C PHE A 39 -4.46 7.13 -13.64
N ILE A 40 -5.71 7.54 -13.86
CA ILE A 40 -6.80 7.39 -12.88
C ILE A 40 -7.08 5.92 -12.60
N VAL A 41 -7.21 5.09 -13.63
CA VAL A 41 -7.51 3.65 -13.47
C VAL A 41 -6.37 2.93 -12.73
N PHE A 42 -5.12 3.16 -13.13
CA PHE A 42 -3.98 2.55 -12.45
C PHE A 42 -3.86 3.05 -11.01
N SER A 43 -4.06 4.34 -10.76
CA SER A 43 -4.08 4.91 -9.41
C SER A 43 -5.13 4.26 -8.52
N ALA A 44 -6.35 4.06 -9.03
CA ALA A 44 -7.42 3.42 -8.28
C ALA A 44 -7.11 1.93 -7.96
N LEU A 45 -6.55 1.20 -8.94
CA LEU A 45 -6.14 -0.19 -8.74
C LEU A 45 -5.00 -0.31 -7.72
N GLU A 46 -4.00 0.56 -7.81
CA GLU A 46 -2.89 0.58 -6.84
C GLU A 46 -3.35 0.96 -5.45
N LEU A 47 -4.26 1.93 -5.33
CA LEU A 47 -4.85 2.32 -4.05
C LEU A 47 -5.63 1.15 -3.43
N ALA A 48 -6.46 0.46 -4.20
CA ALA A 48 -7.18 -0.72 -3.74
C ALA A 48 -6.22 -1.84 -3.28
N ARG A 49 -5.15 -2.08 -4.05
CA ARG A 49 -4.10 -3.03 -3.68
C ARG A 49 -3.40 -2.61 -2.38
N GLY A 50 -3.06 -1.33 -2.23
CA GLY A 50 -2.45 -0.78 -1.02
C GLY A 50 -3.34 -1.00 0.21
N LEU A 51 -4.64 -0.68 0.11
CA LEU A 51 -5.62 -0.92 1.17
C LEU A 51 -5.71 -2.39 1.57
N ILE A 52 -5.78 -3.30 0.60
CA ILE A 52 -5.86 -4.74 0.86
C ILE A 52 -4.60 -5.23 1.58
N LEU A 53 -3.41 -4.80 1.14
CA LEU A 53 -2.15 -5.18 1.78
C LEU A 53 -2.05 -4.62 3.20
N TYR A 54 -2.44 -3.35 3.40
CA TYR A 54 -2.44 -2.73 4.72
C TYR A 54 -3.44 -3.41 5.68
N ALA A 55 -4.63 -3.74 5.20
CA ALA A 55 -5.63 -4.48 5.98
C ALA A 55 -5.15 -5.90 6.31
N SER A 56 -4.55 -6.60 5.34
CA SER A 56 -3.97 -7.94 5.55
C SER A 56 -2.84 -7.91 6.57
N LEU A 57 -1.95 -6.90 6.51
CA LEU A 57 -0.89 -6.69 7.50
C LEU A 57 -1.47 -6.56 8.90
N ASN A 58 -2.39 -5.61 9.12
CA ASN A 58 -3.01 -5.41 10.44
C ASN A 58 -3.73 -6.66 10.94
N HIS A 59 -4.46 -7.36 10.06
CA HIS A 59 -5.18 -8.58 10.42
C HIS A 59 -4.23 -9.70 10.86
N VAL A 60 -3.23 -10.03 10.04
CA VAL A 60 -2.32 -11.15 10.30
C VAL A 60 -1.44 -10.86 11.51
N VAL A 61 -1.00 -9.61 11.67
CA VAL A 61 -0.20 -9.17 12.83
C VAL A 61 -1.01 -9.26 14.13
N SER A 62 -2.26 -8.81 14.12
CA SER A 62 -3.17 -8.93 15.27
C SER A 62 -3.46 -10.39 15.63
N GLU A 63 -3.69 -11.24 14.62
CA GLU A 63 -3.95 -12.66 14.82
C GLU A 63 -2.70 -13.40 15.34
N ALA A 64 -1.53 -13.11 14.78
CA ALA A 64 -0.26 -13.65 15.27
C ALA A 64 0.03 -13.22 16.71
N ALA A 65 -0.24 -11.96 17.06
CA ALA A 65 -0.09 -11.46 18.43
C ALA A 65 -0.98 -12.21 19.44
N ARG A 66 -2.20 -12.61 19.03
CA ARG A 66 -3.10 -13.43 19.87
C ARG A 66 -2.57 -14.84 20.08
N GLN A 67 -1.91 -15.41 19.08
CA GLN A 67 -1.37 -16.77 19.14
C GLN A 67 -0.07 -16.85 19.94
N VAL A 68 0.79 -15.83 19.86
CA VAL A 68 2.09 -15.82 20.55
C VAL A 68 1.95 -15.23 21.94
N LYS A 69 1.89 -16.09 22.96
CA LYS A 69 2.02 -15.68 24.37
C LYS A 69 3.48 -15.40 24.73
N LEU A 70 3.71 -14.32 25.46
CA LEU A 70 5.02 -13.85 25.84
C LEU A 70 5.28 -14.23 27.31
N SER A 71 5.99 -15.35 27.52
CA SER A 71 6.48 -15.75 28.84
C SER A 71 7.82 -15.08 29.15
N ALA A 72 8.12 -14.85 30.44
CA ALA A 72 9.36 -14.20 30.90
C ALA A 72 10.66 -14.83 30.33
N ALA A 73 10.69 -16.15 30.10
CA ALA A 73 11.82 -16.84 29.48
C ALA A 73 11.96 -16.60 27.95
N SER A 74 10.93 -16.05 27.30
CA SER A 74 10.81 -16.00 25.84
C SER A 74 10.95 -14.61 25.20
N GLY A 75 11.16 -13.55 26.00
CA GLY A 75 11.31 -12.18 25.50
C GLY A 75 12.39 -12.02 24.43
N ALA A 76 13.46 -12.82 24.50
CA ALA A 76 14.54 -12.83 23.52
C ALA A 76 14.16 -13.43 22.15
N ASN A 77 13.09 -14.24 22.07
CA ASN A 77 12.68 -14.96 20.86
C ASN A 77 11.27 -14.57 20.35
N TYR A 78 10.65 -13.53 20.91
CA TYR A 78 9.29 -13.15 20.53
C TYR A 78 9.20 -12.71 19.06
N GLN A 79 10.17 -11.94 18.55
CA GLN A 79 10.22 -11.53 17.15
C GLN A 79 10.16 -12.74 16.20
N GLY A 80 10.97 -13.77 16.47
CA GLY A 80 11.00 -14.99 15.68
C GLY A 80 9.69 -15.78 15.74
N LYS A 81 9.09 -15.90 16.93
CA LYS A 81 7.78 -16.54 17.11
C LYS A 81 6.65 -15.78 16.41
N LEU A 82 6.66 -14.45 16.50
CA LEU A 82 5.69 -13.58 15.84
C LEU A 82 5.80 -13.72 14.32
N LEU A 83 7.02 -13.67 13.77
CA LEU A 83 7.25 -13.86 12.34
C LEU A 83 6.83 -15.26 11.89
N GLN A 84 7.07 -16.30 12.70
CA GLN A 84 6.62 -17.65 12.41
C GLN A 84 5.09 -17.76 12.39
N ALA A 85 4.40 -17.16 13.36
CA ALA A 85 2.94 -17.13 13.41
C ALA A 85 2.33 -16.37 12.23
N ILE A 86 2.93 -15.23 11.83
CA ILE A 86 2.54 -14.49 10.64
C ILE A 86 2.71 -15.37 9.37
N LYS A 87 3.84 -16.06 9.24
CA LYS A 87 4.14 -16.97 8.12
C LYS A 87 3.19 -18.16 8.04
N ALA A 88 2.73 -18.66 9.18
CA ALA A 88 1.83 -19.80 9.25
C ALA A 88 0.36 -19.43 8.96
N ASN A 89 0.01 -18.14 8.90
CA ASN A 89 -1.36 -17.71 8.70
C ASN A 89 -1.80 -17.91 7.22
N PRO A 90 -2.76 -18.81 6.94
CA PRO A 90 -3.18 -19.11 5.57
C PRO A 90 -3.97 -17.97 4.90
N ALA A 91 -4.48 -17.00 5.67
CA ALA A 91 -5.17 -15.83 5.16
C ALA A 91 -4.23 -14.67 4.79
N SER A 92 -2.92 -14.85 4.97
CA SER A 92 -1.93 -13.83 4.63
C SER A 92 -1.81 -13.66 3.12
N LEU A 93 -2.05 -12.44 2.64
CA LEU A 93 -1.73 -12.03 1.26
C LEU A 93 -0.32 -11.44 1.17
N LEU A 94 0.46 -11.51 2.26
CA LEU A 94 1.75 -10.87 2.41
C LEU A 94 2.87 -11.83 2.02
N ASP A 95 3.83 -11.32 1.27
CA ASP A 95 5.07 -12.03 1.02
C ASP A 95 5.95 -12.00 2.27
N SER A 96 6.21 -13.17 2.84
CA SER A 96 6.98 -13.27 4.08
C SER A 96 8.43 -12.79 3.97
N SER A 97 8.99 -12.71 2.76
CA SER A 97 10.33 -12.17 2.52
C SER A 97 10.40 -10.65 2.64
N LYS A 98 9.25 -9.97 2.57
CA LYS A 98 9.11 -8.51 2.62
C LYS A 98 8.67 -8.00 3.99
N LEU A 99 8.46 -8.90 4.95
CA LEU A 99 8.11 -8.57 6.32
C LEU A 99 9.37 -8.37 7.14
N MET A 100 9.40 -7.27 7.89
CA MET A 100 10.42 -6.98 8.88
C MET A 100 9.76 -6.74 10.23
N VAL A 101 10.30 -7.36 11.28
CA VAL A 101 9.82 -7.16 12.65
C VAL A 101 10.91 -6.39 13.39
N GLU A 102 10.61 -5.15 13.74
CA GLU A 102 11.47 -4.31 14.55
C GLU A 102 10.95 -4.29 15.99
N GLN A 103 11.83 -4.58 16.94
CA GLN A 103 11.49 -4.39 18.35
C GLN A 103 11.68 -2.91 18.65
N ALA A 104 10.56 -2.23 18.88
CA ALA A 104 10.56 -0.78 18.94
C ALA A 104 11.01 -0.31 20.32
N LYS A 105 10.29 -0.68 21.40
CA LYS A 105 10.42 -0.03 22.72
C LYS A 105 9.96 -0.94 23.87
N PHE A 106 10.59 -0.82 25.03
CA PHE A 106 10.14 -1.42 26.30
C PHE A 106 9.59 -0.35 27.24
N TYR A 107 8.57 -0.73 28.01
CA TYR A 107 7.92 0.12 29.01
C TYR A 107 7.76 -0.67 30.31
N SER A 108 8.15 -0.06 31.41
CA SER A 108 8.10 -0.63 32.75
C SER A 108 6.71 -0.48 33.36
N SER A 109 5.96 0.56 32.98
CA SER A 109 4.58 0.77 33.43
C SER A 109 3.65 1.31 32.31
N PRO A 110 2.32 1.22 32.48
CA PRO A 110 1.36 1.89 31.60
C PRO A 110 1.50 3.42 31.60
N GLU A 111 1.97 4.04 32.69
CA GLU A 111 2.22 5.49 32.72
C GLU A 111 3.40 5.87 31.82
N GLU A 112 4.48 5.08 31.81
CA GLU A 112 5.61 5.29 30.88
C GLU A 112 5.18 5.16 29.41
N LEU A 113 4.28 4.20 29.11
CA LEU A 113 3.68 4.08 27.78
C LEU A 113 2.85 5.32 27.40
N ALA A 114 2.05 5.84 28.33
CA ALA A 114 1.22 7.02 28.12
C ALA A 114 2.08 8.28 27.86
N ASN A 115 3.21 8.40 28.55
CA ASN A 115 4.15 9.51 28.41
C ASN A 115 5.18 9.31 27.29
N GLN A 116 5.17 8.15 26.60
CA GLN A 116 6.14 7.75 25.58
C GLN A 116 7.60 7.72 26.05
N GLU A 117 7.82 7.64 27.36
CA GLU A 117 9.13 7.55 28.00
C GLU A 117 9.60 6.10 27.95
N ALA A 118 10.14 5.68 26.80
CA ALA A 118 10.68 4.34 26.65
C ALA A 118 12.10 4.23 27.23
N ASN A 119 12.36 3.16 27.97
CA ASN A 119 13.73 2.75 28.27
C ASN A 119 14.36 2.21 26.98
N ASN A 120 15.12 3.07 26.30
CA ASN A 120 15.66 2.83 24.95
C ASN A 120 16.76 1.76 24.86
N SER A 121 16.99 0.97 25.89
CA SER A 121 18.17 0.11 25.91
C SER A 121 17.96 -1.07 26.81
N VAL A 122 18.17 -2.25 26.23
CA VAL A 122 18.17 -3.57 26.86
C VAL A 122 16.77 -4.18 26.94
N VAL A 123 16.68 -5.45 26.51
CA VAL A 123 15.60 -6.38 26.84
C VAL A 123 15.58 -6.47 28.36
N ASP A 124 14.98 -5.48 29.01
CA ASP A 124 14.82 -5.51 30.44
C ASP A 124 13.77 -6.58 30.70
N LYS A 125 14.23 -7.72 31.23
CA LYS A 125 13.38 -8.86 31.57
C LYS A 125 12.30 -8.48 32.58
N ASN A 126 12.39 -7.27 33.16
CA ASN A 126 11.43 -6.69 34.09
C ASN A 126 10.43 -5.73 33.43
N GLY A 127 10.59 -5.39 32.14
CA GLY A 127 9.65 -4.55 31.41
C GLY A 127 8.31 -5.26 31.25
N LEU A 128 7.27 -4.76 31.91
CA LEU A 128 5.91 -5.32 31.87
C LEU A 128 5.27 -5.21 30.48
N LEU A 129 5.70 -4.26 29.64
CA LEU A 129 5.11 -3.98 28.33
C LEU A 129 6.21 -3.82 27.27
N ALA A 130 6.01 -4.40 26.09
CA ALA A 130 6.92 -4.28 24.95
C ALA A 130 6.14 -3.93 23.68
N LYS A 131 6.63 -2.94 22.93
CA LYS A 131 6.10 -2.54 21.64
C LYS A 131 6.93 -3.15 20.52
N TYR A 132 6.28 -3.88 19.63
CA TYR A 132 6.84 -4.40 18.39
C TYR A 132 6.20 -3.67 17.21
N SER A 133 6.99 -3.34 16.19
CA SER A 133 6.51 -2.81 14.93
C SER A 133 6.81 -3.81 13.82
N VAL A 134 5.80 -4.17 13.04
CA VAL A 134 5.93 -5.06 11.90
C VAL A 134 5.74 -4.23 10.64
N SER A 135 6.81 -4.03 9.87
CA SER A 135 6.79 -3.31 8.61
C SER A 135 6.74 -4.27 7.42
N TYR A 136 6.13 -3.82 6.33
CA TYR A 136 5.99 -4.56 5.09
C TYR A 136 6.48 -3.71 3.92
N GLN A 137 7.48 -4.22 3.20
CA GLN A 137 8.03 -3.53 2.04
C GLN A 137 7.10 -3.68 0.84
N VAL A 138 6.44 -2.59 0.46
CA VAL A 138 5.59 -2.56 -0.74
C VAL A 138 6.29 -1.78 -1.85
N THR A 139 6.37 -2.40 -3.02
CA THR A 139 6.72 -1.71 -4.26
C THR A 139 5.44 -1.26 -4.96
N LEU A 140 5.18 0.04 -4.93
CA LEU A 140 4.09 0.71 -5.65
C LEU A 140 4.67 1.44 -6.86
N LEU A 141 3.92 1.49 -7.98
CA LEU A 141 4.32 2.26 -9.16
C LEU A 141 4.18 3.76 -8.90
N SER A 142 3.18 4.14 -8.10
CA SER A 142 2.91 5.52 -7.77
C SER A 142 3.57 5.91 -6.44
N PRO A 143 4.57 6.82 -6.43
CA PRO A 143 5.27 7.21 -5.20
C PRO A 143 4.35 7.84 -4.15
N TRP A 144 3.35 8.61 -4.59
CA TRP A 144 2.41 9.32 -3.70
C TRP A 144 1.56 8.38 -2.84
N LEU A 145 1.40 7.11 -3.23
CA LEU A 145 0.66 6.13 -2.42
C LEU A 145 1.47 5.63 -1.22
N GLN A 146 2.80 5.75 -1.24
CA GLN A 146 3.65 5.34 -0.10
C GLN A 146 3.40 6.22 1.12
N ASP A 147 3.13 7.51 0.91
CA ASP A 147 2.89 8.47 1.99
C ASP A 147 1.51 8.28 2.64
N LEU A 148 0.56 7.67 1.93
CA LEU A 148 -0.82 7.48 2.42
C LEU A 148 -0.97 6.28 3.35
N PHE A 149 -0.10 5.27 3.20
CA PHE A 149 -0.18 4.04 3.96
C PHE A 149 1.15 3.79 4.66
N PRO A 150 1.24 4.02 5.98
CA PRO A 150 2.34 3.46 6.74
C PRO A 150 2.14 1.94 6.72
N PHE A 151 2.87 1.23 5.85
CA PHE A 151 2.83 -0.24 5.75
C PHE A 151 3.54 -0.86 6.95
N SER A 152 3.10 -0.48 8.15
CA SER A 152 3.59 -0.89 9.44
C SER A 152 2.41 -1.11 10.38
N ALA A 153 2.45 -2.19 11.15
CA ALA A 153 1.49 -2.48 12.19
C ALA A 153 2.22 -2.61 13.52
N ASP A 154 1.73 -1.87 14.52
CA ASP A 154 2.28 -1.88 15.86
C ASP A 154 1.49 -2.82 16.77
N ILE A 155 2.20 -3.56 17.62
CA ILE A 155 1.62 -4.41 18.66
C ILE A 155 2.24 -4.04 19.99
N LEU A 156 1.39 -3.88 21.00
CA LEU A 156 1.80 -3.83 22.39
C LEU A 156 1.57 -5.20 23.04
N VAL A 157 2.60 -5.72 23.69
CA VAL A 157 2.57 -7.04 24.32
C VAL A 157 2.94 -6.92 25.78
N LYS A 158 2.12 -7.52 26.64
CA LYS A 158 2.38 -7.59 28.08
C LYS A 158 3.24 -8.81 28.39
N HIS A 159 4.32 -8.63 29.14
CA HIS A 159 5.10 -9.71 29.70
C HIS A 159 4.38 -10.23 30.96
N GLU A 160 4.05 -11.52 30.98
CA GLU A 160 3.57 -12.17 32.19
C GLU A 160 4.77 -12.74 32.96
N PRO A 161 4.97 -12.37 34.24
CA PRO A 161 5.99 -12.98 35.08
C PRO A 161 5.65 -14.45 35.32
N GLU A 162 6.66 -15.33 35.24
CA GLU A 162 6.50 -16.74 35.62
C GLU A 162 6.11 -16.82 37.11
N ARG A 163 4.99 -17.50 37.39
CA ARG A 163 4.55 -17.82 38.77
C ARG A 163 5.25 -19.05 39.29
#